data_AF-A0A1B9ISA7-F1
#
_entry.id   AF-A0A1B9ISA7-F1
#
_cell.length_a   1.000
_cell.length_b   1.000
_cell.length_c   1.000
_cell.angle_alpha   90.00
_cell.angle_beta   90.00
_cell.angle_gamma   90.00
#
_symmetry.space_group_name_H-M   'P 1'
#
loop_
_entity.id
_entity.type
_entity.pdbx_description
1 polymer ?
#
loop_
_entity_poly.entity_id
_entity_poly.type
_entity_poly.pdbx_seq_one_letter_code
_entity_poly.pdbx_strand_id
1 'polypeptide(L)'
;MTVPWAELETIDLNLLDSPDPAVREKLIQAAKKALTLDGFLFVTGTGVSNETLERNLAIAQYAINGIPYEEKLPYAAKLEAGSYRGYKLRGIWKRDGGVADNIEHYNLESTSFETPQDAHPSNLLPLIPEIESFARHTYFHVVYRILKLVSLALELPEDYLWDLHEHKGTLGHACQRFMSYFPRDEKDEEATSGIWSKGHTDYNSISLLYSQPISALQILTPENEWRWVKHVEGAVVVNTADALEFLTGGVFEATRHRVIRPPPDQADIIRYILIHFARVKRDLELNPIWESPLVKAHGKNAFQDRIDNGGRAPTQDEWLRERIRRTGHELYDDNKKSKNGRVEEEVLGRKVEYYV
;
A
#
# COMPACT_ATOMS: atom_id res chain seq x y z
N MET A 1 -23.12 12.55 -14.91
CA MET A 1 -22.61 11.19 -15.20
C MET A 1 -22.49 10.45 -13.88
N THR A 2 -22.85 9.17 -13.82
CA THR A 2 -22.66 8.34 -12.63
C THR A 2 -21.21 7.84 -12.58
N VAL A 3 -20.51 8.09 -11.48
CA VAL A 3 -19.14 7.58 -11.27
C VAL A 3 -19.22 6.04 -11.12
N PRO A 4 -18.43 5.25 -11.89
CA PRO A 4 -18.47 3.79 -11.80
C PRO A 4 -17.69 3.31 -10.57
N TRP A 5 -18.39 3.21 -9.45
CA TRP A 5 -17.82 2.76 -8.18
C TRP A 5 -17.46 1.27 -8.20
N ALA A 6 -16.44 0.91 -7.42
CA ALA A 6 -16.15 -0.46 -7.03
C ALA A 6 -17.07 -0.88 -5.88
N GLU A 7 -17.66 -2.06 -5.99
CA GLU A 7 -18.53 -2.63 -4.96
C GLU A 7 -17.68 -3.44 -3.95
N LEU A 8 -16.96 -2.72 -3.10
CA LEU A 8 -16.10 -3.33 -2.08
C LEU A 8 -16.89 -3.67 -0.81
N GLU A 9 -16.60 -4.84 -0.25
CA GLU A 9 -17.15 -5.28 1.04
C GLU A 9 -16.61 -4.41 2.20
N THR A 10 -17.46 -4.15 3.19
CA THR A 10 -17.07 -3.46 4.43
C THR A 10 -17.05 -4.45 5.59
N ILE A 11 -15.90 -4.53 6.26
CA ILE A 11 -15.62 -5.41 7.38
C ILE A 11 -15.52 -4.55 8.65
N ASP A 12 -16.29 -4.88 9.68
CA ASP A 12 -16.14 -4.29 11.02
C ASP A 12 -15.28 -5.22 11.88
N LEU A 13 -14.08 -4.75 12.27
CA LEU A 13 -13.15 -5.56 13.07
C LEU A 13 -13.75 -5.94 14.42
N ASN A 14 -14.64 -5.12 15.00
CA ASN A 14 -15.25 -5.41 16.31
C ASN A 14 -16.04 -6.73 16.30
N LEU A 15 -16.53 -7.16 15.14
CA LEU A 15 -17.25 -8.42 15.00
C LEU A 15 -16.35 -9.65 15.20
N LEU A 16 -15.01 -9.51 15.12
CA LEU A 16 -14.06 -10.56 15.51
C LEU A 16 -14.20 -10.96 16.98
N ASP A 17 -14.58 -10.01 17.84
CA ASP A 17 -14.67 -10.22 19.29
C ASP A 17 -16.10 -10.60 19.72
N SER A 18 -17.03 -10.76 18.76
CA SER A 18 -18.39 -11.18 19.05
C SER A 18 -18.39 -12.49 19.85
N PRO A 19 -19.20 -12.65 20.92
CA PRO A 19 -19.29 -13.92 21.62
C PRO A 19 -19.94 -15.01 20.75
N ASP A 20 -20.77 -14.62 19.77
CA ASP A 20 -21.45 -15.53 18.85
C ASP A 20 -20.49 -16.03 17.74
N PRO A 21 -20.19 -17.36 17.69
CA PRO A 21 -19.36 -17.94 16.63
C PRO A 21 -19.90 -17.73 15.22
N ALA A 22 -21.23 -17.68 15.04
CA ALA A 22 -21.83 -17.49 13.72
C ALA A 22 -21.55 -16.10 13.15
N VAL A 23 -21.48 -15.09 14.02
CA VAL A 23 -21.09 -13.71 13.63
C VAL A 23 -19.63 -13.68 13.17
N ARG A 24 -18.74 -14.31 13.95
CA ARG A 24 -17.31 -14.39 13.59
C ARG A 24 -17.11 -15.15 12.28
N GLU A 25 -17.79 -16.26 12.10
CA GLU A 25 -17.73 -17.06 10.87
C GLU A 25 -18.21 -16.25 9.64
N LYS A 26 -19.34 -15.55 9.77
CA LYS A 26 -19.85 -14.70 8.69
C LYS A 26 -18.85 -13.61 8.29
N LEU A 27 -18.16 -13.01 9.27
CA LEU A 27 -17.10 -12.03 9.03
C LEU A 27 -15.92 -12.65 8.26
N ILE A 28 -15.46 -13.83 8.69
CA ILE A 28 -14.36 -14.56 8.04
C ILE A 28 -14.71 -14.88 6.59
N GLN A 29 -15.93 -15.37 6.32
CA GLN A 29 -16.38 -15.67 4.96
C GLN A 29 -16.51 -14.42 4.09
N ALA A 30 -17.00 -13.30 4.65
CA ALA A 30 -17.06 -12.03 3.94
C ALA A 30 -15.66 -11.51 3.56
N ALA A 31 -14.71 -11.59 4.50
CA ALA A 31 -13.33 -11.21 4.24
C ALA A 31 -12.68 -12.11 3.19
N LYS A 32 -12.84 -13.44 3.31
CA LYS A 32 -12.34 -14.42 2.33
C LYS A 32 -12.86 -14.11 0.92
N LYS A 33 -14.17 -13.87 0.79
CA LYS A 33 -14.81 -13.51 -0.48
C LYS A 33 -14.20 -12.21 -1.07
N ALA A 34 -14.10 -11.15 -0.26
CA ALA A 34 -13.58 -9.85 -0.72
C ALA A 34 -12.11 -9.94 -1.15
N LEU A 35 -11.28 -10.65 -0.38
CA LEU A 35 -9.86 -10.83 -0.67
C LEU A 35 -9.62 -11.68 -1.92
N THR A 36 -10.46 -12.69 -2.18
CA THR A 36 -10.38 -13.51 -3.40
C THR A 36 -10.91 -12.76 -4.63
N LEU A 37 -11.96 -11.94 -4.50
CA LEU A 37 -12.58 -11.27 -5.64
C LEU A 37 -11.84 -10.00 -6.05
N ASP A 38 -11.60 -9.13 -5.07
CA ASP A 38 -11.17 -7.75 -5.32
C ASP A 38 -9.78 -7.47 -4.79
N GLY A 39 -9.24 -8.27 -3.86
CA GLY A 39 -8.01 -7.95 -3.12
C GLY A 39 -8.07 -6.62 -2.35
N PHE A 40 -9.26 -6.02 -2.24
CA PHE A 40 -9.56 -4.75 -1.60
C PHE A 40 -10.82 -4.89 -0.75
N LEU A 41 -10.86 -4.19 0.38
CA LEU A 41 -12.04 -4.09 1.25
C LEU A 41 -11.98 -2.82 2.10
N PHE A 42 -13.13 -2.39 2.61
CA PHE A 42 -13.18 -1.37 3.66
C PHE A 42 -13.10 -2.03 5.03
N VAL A 43 -12.33 -1.44 5.94
CA VAL A 43 -12.25 -1.85 7.35
C VAL A 43 -12.75 -0.73 8.24
N THR A 44 -13.67 -1.06 9.14
CA THR A 44 -14.17 -0.19 10.22
C THR A 44 -13.88 -0.86 11.58
N GLY A 45 -14.20 -0.16 12.68
CA GLY A 45 -13.88 -0.68 14.02
C GLY A 45 -12.38 -0.65 14.34
N THR A 46 -11.65 0.29 13.74
CA THR A 46 -10.19 0.44 13.92
C THR A 46 -9.79 1.06 15.26
N GLY A 47 -10.75 1.64 15.97
CA GLY A 47 -10.51 2.42 17.19
C GLY A 47 -9.84 3.78 16.94
N VAL A 48 -9.64 4.18 15.67
CA VAL A 48 -9.15 5.51 15.30
C VAL A 48 -10.35 6.44 15.16
N SER A 49 -10.40 7.51 15.94
CA SER A 49 -11.45 8.53 15.81
C SER A 49 -11.18 9.44 14.60
N ASN A 50 -12.24 10.09 14.10
CA ASN A 50 -12.11 11.11 13.05
C ASN A 50 -11.16 12.23 13.48
N GLU A 51 -11.22 12.69 14.74
CA GLU A 51 -10.31 13.71 15.28
C GLU A 51 -8.84 13.28 15.21
N THR A 52 -8.53 12.03 15.60
CA THR A 52 -7.17 11.49 15.49
C THR A 52 -6.72 11.39 14.03
N LEU A 53 -7.61 10.99 13.12
CA LEU A 53 -7.32 10.91 11.69
C LEU A 53 -7.04 12.30 11.10
N GLU A 54 -7.91 13.27 11.36
CA GLU A 54 -7.78 14.66 10.91
C GLU A 54 -6.48 15.30 11.45
N ARG A 55 -6.17 15.04 12.72
CA ARG A 55 -4.92 15.50 13.34
C ARG A 55 -3.69 14.93 12.64
N ASN A 56 -3.68 13.63 12.32
CA ASN A 56 -2.58 13.02 11.57
C ASN A 56 -2.51 13.51 10.11
N LEU A 57 -3.64 13.80 9.47
CA LEU A 57 -3.68 14.43 8.14
C LEU A 57 -3.12 15.86 8.18
N ALA A 58 -3.41 16.63 9.22
CA ALA A 58 -2.83 17.96 9.43
C ALA A 58 -1.31 17.90 9.64
N ILE A 59 -0.82 16.89 10.38
CA ILE A 59 0.62 16.63 10.53
C ILE A 59 1.24 16.25 9.18
N ALA A 60 0.58 15.39 8.40
CA ALA A 60 1.04 15.04 7.05
C ALA A 60 1.10 16.27 6.12
N GLN A 61 0.09 17.13 6.18
CA GLN A 61 0.09 18.41 5.47
C GLN A 61 1.26 19.30 5.92
N TYR A 62 1.53 19.40 7.22
CA TYR A 62 2.66 20.17 7.73
C TYR A 62 4.00 19.59 7.29
N ALA A 63 4.20 18.27 7.36
CA ALA A 63 5.42 17.60 6.92
C ALA A 63 5.70 17.84 5.42
N ILE A 64 4.65 17.87 4.59
CA ILE A 64 4.75 18.02 3.14
C ILE A 64 4.80 19.48 2.69
N ASN A 65 4.04 20.40 3.30
CA ASN A 65 3.94 21.78 2.82
C ASN A 65 4.49 22.83 3.79
N GLY A 66 4.56 22.50 5.08
CA GLY A 66 5.07 23.41 6.11
C GLY A 66 6.58 23.37 6.27
N ILE A 67 7.25 22.32 5.78
CA ILE A 67 8.71 22.19 5.81
C ILE A 67 9.30 22.73 4.50
N PRO A 68 10.28 23.67 4.55
CA PRO A 68 10.98 24.15 3.36
C PRO A 68 11.66 23.02 2.58
N TYR A 69 11.76 23.17 1.25
CA TYR A 69 12.31 22.14 0.38
C TYR A 69 13.76 21.78 0.77
N GLU A 70 14.59 22.79 0.99
CA GLU A 70 15.98 22.67 1.43
C GLU A 70 16.14 21.91 2.76
N GLU A 71 15.18 22.03 3.69
CA GLU A 71 15.20 21.29 4.95
C GLU A 71 14.84 19.81 4.78
N LYS A 72 14.15 19.44 3.69
CA LYS A 72 13.82 18.04 3.38
C LYS A 72 14.95 17.30 2.66
N LEU A 73 15.81 18.02 1.94
CA LEU A 73 16.89 17.42 1.13
C LEU A 73 17.80 16.45 1.89
N PRO A 74 18.26 16.74 3.13
CA PRO A 74 19.09 15.79 3.89
C PRO A 74 18.39 14.48 4.22
N TYR A 75 17.06 14.49 4.20
CA TYR A 75 16.20 13.35 4.53
C TYR A 75 15.56 12.75 3.27
N ALA A 76 16.11 13.03 2.08
CA ALA A 76 15.64 12.43 0.84
C ALA A 76 15.86 10.91 0.84
N ALA A 77 14.87 10.19 0.32
CA ALA A 77 14.90 8.75 0.17
C ALA A 77 15.93 8.34 -0.88
N LYS A 78 16.68 7.29 -0.57
CA LYS A 78 17.70 6.69 -1.45
C LYS A 78 17.04 5.64 -2.36
N LEU A 79 16.30 6.11 -3.35
CA LEU A 79 15.49 5.26 -4.25
C LEU A 79 16.36 4.25 -5.01
N GLU A 80 17.54 4.69 -5.46
CA GLU A 80 18.55 3.87 -6.14
C GLU A 80 19.12 2.75 -5.25
N ALA A 81 19.10 2.96 -3.92
CA ALA A 81 19.47 1.94 -2.95
C ALA A 81 18.31 0.99 -2.61
N GLY A 82 17.14 1.18 -3.24
CA GLY A 82 15.92 0.43 -2.96
C GLY A 82 15.28 0.81 -1.63
N SER A 83 15.36 2.07 -1.22
CA SER A 83 14.78 2.56 0.03
C SER A 83 13.86 3.76 -0.19
N TYR A 84 12.66 3.69 0.38
CA TYR A 84 11.74 4.83 0.46
C TYR A 84 11.87 5.63 1.75
N ARG A 85 12.66 5.20 2.75
CA ARG A 85 12.78 5.87 4.05
C ARG A 85 13.13 7.35 3.86
N GLY A 86 12.35 8.25 4.46
CA GLY A 86 12.47 9.69 4.25
C GLY A 86 11.59 10.21 3.11
N TYR A 87 12.02 11.32 2.48
CA TYR A 87 11.25 12.04 1.47
C TYR A 87 11.51 11.52 0.06
N LYS A 88 10.44 11.11 -0.64
CA LYS A 88 10.45 11.14 -2.10
C LYS A 88 9.92 12.51 -2.50
N LEU A 89 10.80 13.41 -2.92
CA LEU A 89 10.43 14.80 -3.26
C LEU A 89 9.65 14.87 -4.58
N ARG A 90 8.88 15.93 -4.75
CA ARG A 90 8.10 16.19 -5.97
C ARG A 90 8.99 16.36 -7.20
N GLY A 91 8.54 15.85 -8.34
CA GLY A 91 9.19 16.04 -9.64
C GLY A 91 10.45 15.22 -9.89
N ILE A 92 10.80 14.30 -8.98
CA ILE A 92 11.92 13.36 -9.15
C ILE A 92 11.63 12.38 -10.31
N TRP A 93 10.38 11.93 -10.44
CA TRP A 93 10.00 11.01 -11.50
C TRP A 93 9.51 11.79 -12.70
N LYS A 94 9.90 11.32 -13.88
CA LYS A 94 9.28 11.74 -15.13
C LYS A 94 7.99 10.96 -15.34
N ARG A 95 7.10 11.55 -16.12
CA ARG A 95 5.82 11.02 -16.59
C ARG A 95 5.79 11.19 -18.10
N ASP A 96 4.77 10.62 -18.72
CA ASP A 96 4.51 10.71 -20.15
C ASP A 96 4.57 12.17 -20.62
N GLY A 97 5.20 12.40 -21.78
CA GLY A 97 5.42 13.74 -22.30
C GLY A 97 6.48 14.55 -21.55
N GLY A 98 7.30 13.92 -20.71
CA GLY A 98 8.38 14.56 -19.94
C GLY A 98 7.92 15.35 -18.72
N VAL A 99 6.62 15.27 -18.39
CA VAL A 99 5.98 15.94 -17.26
C VAL A 99 6.61 15.46 -15.95
N ALA A 100 6.88 16.38 -15.03
CA ALA A 100 7.38 16.02 -13.71
C ALA A 100 6.24 15.46 -12.86
N ASP A 101 6.49 14.43 -12.07
CA ASP A 101 5.46 13.90 -11.19
C ASP A 101 5.01 14.93 -10.14
N ASN A 102 3.73 14.86 -9.78
CA ASN A 102 3.07 15.75 -8.83
C ASN A 102 2.94 15.12 -7.43
N ILE A 103 3.83 14.17 -7.09
CA ILE A 103 3.71 13.34 -5.90
C ILE A 103 4.86 13.61 -4.95
N GLU A 104 4.54 13.80 -3.68
CA GLU A 104 5.53 13.81 -2.60
C GLU A 104 5.20 12.74 -1.56
N HIS A 105 6.20 11.97 -1.14
CA HIS A 105 6.07 11.00 -0.04
C HIS A 105 6.96 11.41 1.12
N TYR A 106 6.54 11.07 2.32
CA TYR A 106 7.38 11.00 3.51
C TYR A 106 7.15 9.68 4.23
N ASN A 107 8.17 8.82 4.27
CA ASN A 107 8.08 7.47 4.78
C ASN A 107 8.82 7.34 6.12
N LEU A 108 8.11 6.92 7.14
CA LEU A 108 8.60 6.68 8.49
C LEU A 108 8.58 5.16 8.76
N GLU A 109 9.76 4.56 8.85
CA GLU A 109 9.92 3.16 9.23
C GLU A 109 10.26 3.06 10.72
N SER A 110 10.32 1.86 11.32
CA SER A 110 10.63 1.69 12.76
C SER A 110 11.88 2.47 13.18
N THR A 111 12.96 2.35 12.40
CA THR A 111 14.23 3.07 12.66
C THR A 111 14.12 4.59 12.60
N SER A 112 13.08 5.14 11.98
CA SER A 112 12.84 6.59 12.00
C SER A 112 12.44 7.06 13.40
N PHE A 113 11.71 6.24 14.16
CA PHE A 113 11.28 6.57 15.52
C PHE A 113 12.35 6.26 16.57
N GLU A 114 13.23 5.29 16.30
CA GLU A 114 14.34 4.90 17.21
C GLU A 114 15.45 5.96 17.25
N THR A 115 15.72 6.62 16.13
CA THR A 115 16.75 7.67 15.99
C THR A 115 16.17 8.93 15.34
N PRO A 116 15.25 9.65 16.01
CA PRO A 116 14.44 10.67 15.35
C PRO A 116 15.25 11.90 14.92
N GLN A 117 16.32 12.25 15.64
CA GLN A 117 17.19 13.37 15.29
C GLN A 117 17.91 13.16 13.96
N ASP A 118 18.24 11.91 13.64
CA ASP A 118 18.90 11.55 12.38
C ASP A 118 17.90 11.32 11.23
N ALA A 119 16.63 11.13 11.56
CA ALA A 119 15.60 10.71 10.61
C ALA A 119 14.65 11.83 10.17
N HIS A 120 14.57 12.94 10.91
CA HIS A 120 13.56 13.96 10.71
C HIS A 120 14.13 15.39 10.77
N PRO A 121 13.59 16.32 9.95
CA PRO A 121 13.81 17.76 10.12
C PRO A 121 13.47 18.20 11.55
N SER A 122 14.20 19.19 12.08
CA SER A 122 14.03 19.70 13.45
C SER A 122 12.60 20.08 13.77
N ASN A 123 11.88 20.61 12.79
CA ASN A 123 10.52 21.13 12.94
C ASN A 123 9.49 20.00 13.11
N LEU A 124 9.82 18.77 12.69
CA LEU A 124 8.98 17.60 12.91
C LEU A 124 9.27 16.88 14.23
N LEU A 125 10.45 17.09 14.84
CA LEU A 125 10.85 16.41 16.08
C LEU A 125 9.78 16.49 17.19
N PRO A 126 9.12 17.64 17.46
CA PRO A 126 8.07 17.71 18.47
C PRO A 126 6.82 16.87 18.16
N LEU A 127 6.59 16.53 16.88
CA LEU A 127 5.42 15.77 16.42
C LEU A 127 5.71 14.27 16.29
N ILE A 128 6.99 13.85 16.31
CA ILE A 128 7.36 12.43 16.14
C ILE A 128 6.70 11.51 17.17
N PRO A 129 6.60 11.84 18.48
CA PRO A 129 5.92 10.97 19.43
C PRO A 129 4.43 10.74 19.09
N GLU A 130 3.76 11.74 18.55
CA GLU A 130 2.36 11.65 18.13
C GLU A 130 2.20 10.78 16.88
N ILE A 131 3.09 10.95 15.90
CA ILE A 131 3.13 10.13 14.68
C ILE A 131 3.44 8.68 15.02
N GLU A 132 4.39 8.44 15.93
CA GLU A 132 4.73 7.10 16.42
C GLU A 132 3.54 6.46 17.11
N SER A 133 2.87 7.19 18.01
CA SER A 133 1.68 6.68 18.72
C SER A 133 0.60 6.21 17.74
N PHE A 134 0.31 7.00 16.70
CA PHE A 134 -0.63 6.63 15.65
C PHE A 134 -0.17 5.40 14.84
N ALA A 135 1.11 5.36 14.45
CA ALA A 135 1.67 4.23 13.71
C ALA A 135 1.63 2.94 14.55
N ARG A 136 1.92 3.03 15.86
CA ARG A 136 1.85 1.90 16.80
C ARG A 136 0.42 1.43 17.00
N HIS A 137 -0.54 2.34 17.15
CA HIS A 137 -1.96 1.96 17.22
C HIS A 137 -2.38 1.21 15.95
N THR A 138 -2.04 1.77 14.79
CA THR A 138 -2.34 1.14 13.50
C THR A 138 -1.71 -0.25 13.41
N TYR A 139 -0.44 -0.41 13.80
CA TYR A 139 0.26 -1.70 13.67
C TYR A 139 -0.22 -2.75 14.68
N PHE A 140 -0.24 -2.42 15.97
CA PHE A 140 -0.52 -3.39 17.03
C PHE A 140 -2.01 -3.67 17.24
N HIS A 141 -2.91 -2.77 16.80
CA HIS A 141 -4.35 -2.98 16.94
C HIS A 141 -5.05 -3.24 15.61
N VAL A 142 -4.76 -2.47 14.56
CA VAL A 142 -5.50 -2.58 13.30
C VAL A 142 -4.90 -3.67 12.41
N VAL A 143 -3.60 -3.58 12.11
CA VAL A 143 -2.88 -4.57 11.29
C VAL A 143 -2.93 -5.96 11.93
N TYR A 144 -2.69 -6.07 13.24
CA TYR A 144 -2.82 -7.34 13.96
C TYR A 144 -4.18 -8.01 13.73
N ARG A 145 -5.28 -7.27 13.94
CA ARG A 145 -6.65 -7.81 13.79
C ARG A 145 -6.99 -8.15 12.34
N ILE A 146 -6.52 -7.37 11.37
CA ILE A 146 -6.67 -7.69 9.95
C ILE A 146 -5.91 -8.97 9.62
N LEU A 147 -4.64 -9.08 10.00
CA LEU A 147 -3.84 -10.29 9.74
C LEU A 147 -4.44 -11.52 10.41
N LYS A 148 -5.01 -11.36 11.62
CA LYS A 148 -5.78 -12.42 12.29
C LYS A 148 -6.99 -12.88 11.48
N LEU A 149 -7.78 -11.93 10.97
CA LEU A 149 -8.91 -12.23 10.09
C LEU A 149 -8.47 -12.93 8.80
N VAL A 150 -7.37 -12.48 8.18
CA VAL A 150 -6.81 -13.08 6.96
C VAL A 150 -6.28 -14.49 7.23
N SER A 151 -5.62 -14.73 8.37
CA SER A 151 -5.20 -16.07 8.79
C SER A 151 -6.38 -17.04 8.91
N LEU A 152 -7.47 -16.61 9.55
CA LEU A 152 -8.69 -17.41 9.66
C LEU A 152 -9.33 -17.66 8.28
N ALA A 153 -9.34 -16.67 7.39
CA ALA A 153 -9.84 -16.80 6.01
C ALA A 153 -9.01 -17.81 5.18
N LEU A 154 -7.72 -17.96 5.51
CA LEU A 154 -6.81 -18.96 4.95
C LEU A 154 -6.91 -20.32 5.65
N GLU A 155 -7.83 -20.49 6.60
CA GLU A 155 -8.00 -21.73 7.38
C GLU A 155 -6.74 -22.11 8.18
N LEU A 156 -6.05 -21.08 8.71
CA LEU A 156 -4.85 -21.18 9.54
C LEU A 156 -5.14 -20.83 11.01
N PRO A 157 -4.21 -21.14 11.94
CA PRO A 157 -4.25 -20.56 13.29
C PRO A 157 -4.33 -19.04 13.26
N GLU A 158 -5.04 -18.46 14.22
CA GLU A 158 -5.42 -17.05 14.18
C GLU A 158 -4.24 -16.07 14.12
N ASP A 159 -3.09 -16.38 14.72
CA ASP A 159 -1.93 -15.49 14.72
C ASP A 159 -0.89 -15.82 13.63
N TYR A 160 -1.17 -16.77 12.74
CA TYR A 160 -0.17 -17.30 11.80
C TYR A 160 0.50 -16.20 10.96
N LEU A 161 -0.27 -15.30 10.35
CA LEU A 161 0.30 -14.23 9.53
C LEU A 161 0.93 -13.12 10.36
N TRP A 162 0.44 -12.90 11.59
CA TRP A 162 1.06 -11.95 12.52
C TRP A 162 2.46 -12.42 12.92
N ASP A 163 2.65 -13.72 13.12
CA ASP A 163 3.95 -14.32 13.46
C ASP A 163 4.98 -14.22 12.32
N LEU A 164 4.54 -13.99 11.09
CA LEU A 164 5.43 -13.67 9.96
C LEU A 164 5.95 -12.23 10.00
N HIS A 165 5.40 -11.39 10.88
CA HIS A 165 5.83 -9.99 11.07
C HIS A 165 6.68 -9.86 12.35
N GLU A 166 7.57 -8.85 12.36
CA GLU A 166 8.29 -8.48 13.59
C GLU A 166 7.38 -7.61 14.46
N HIS A 167 7.27 -7.97 15.73
CA HIS A 167 6.29 -7.37 16.65
C HIS A 167 6.79 -7.28 18.09
N LYS A 168 8.09 -7.56 18.34
CA LYS A 168 8.69 -7.44 19.67
C LYS A 168 9.05 -5.99 20.01
N GLY A 169 8.02 -5.20 20.33
CA GLY A 169 8.17 -3.84 20.86
C GLY A 169 8.45 -2.75 19.83
N THR A 170 8.78 -3.10 18.59
CA THR A 170 9.01 -2.18 17.46
C THR A 170 7.86 -2.23 16.46
N LEU A 171 7.82 -1.30 15.50
CA LEU A 171 6.90 -1.38 14.34
C LEU A 171 7.32 -2.44 13.32
N GLY A 172 8.26 -3.31 13.68
CA GLY A 172 8.87 -4.29 12.78
C GLY A 172 9.44 -3.64 11.53
N HIS A 173 8.98 -4.09 10.37
CA HIS A 173 9.37 -3.53 9.07
C HIS A 173 8.26 -2.70 8.42
N ALA A 174 7.22 -2.35 9.19
CA ALA A 174 6.15 -1.51 8.71
C ALA A 174 6.63 -0.10 8.37
N CYS A 175 5.85 0.59 7.55
CA CYS A 175 6.11 1.95 7.12
C CYS A 175 4.84 2.79 7.20
N GLN A 176 4.87 3.85 8.00
CA GLN A 176 3.88 4.92 7.96
C GLN A 176 4.28 5.89 6.86
N ARG A 177 3.42 6.09 5.86
CA ARG A 177 3.63 7.03 4.77
C ARG A 177 2.65 8.18 4.87
N PHE A 178 3.20 9.39 4.88
CA PHE A 178 2.49 10.58 4.46
C PHE A 178 2.71 10.77 2.96
N MET A 179 1.66 11.12 2.25
CA MET A 179 1.73 11.27 0.81
C MET A 179 0.81 12.39 0.35
N SER A 180 1.20 13.08 -0.71
CA SER A 180 0.36 14.07 -1.35
C SER A 180 0.37 13.94 -2.86
N TYR A 181 -0.75 14.32 -3.47
CA TYR A 181 -0.81 14.66 -4.89
C TYR A 181 -1.19 16.12 -5.04
N PHE A 182 -0.41 16.85 -5.83
CA PHE A 182 -0.64 18.26 -6.15
C PHE A 182 -1.39 18.39 -7.49
N PRO A 183 -2.37 19.28 -7.63
CA PRO A 183 -2.94 19.61 -8.93
C PRO A 183 -1.85 19.99 -9.95
N ARG A 184 -2.04 19.59 -11.22
CA ARG A 184 -1.20 20.02 -12.35
C ARG A 184 -1.98 21.02 -13.21
N ASP A 185 -1.27 21.74 -14.08
CA ASP A 185 -1.93 22.55 -15.09
C ASP A 185 -2.61 21.68 -16.15
N GLU A 186 -3.55 22.26 -16.92
CA GLU A 186 -4.34 21.50 -17.90
C GLU A 186 -3.47 20.81 -18.96
N LYS A 187 -2.35 21.43 -19.35
CA LYS A 187 -1.43 20.88 -20.34
C LYS A 187 -0.76 19.61 -19.83
N ASP A 188 -0.30 19.62 -18.59
CA ASP A 188 0.33 18.47 -17.95
C ASP A 188 -0.71 17.37 -17.64
N GLU A 189 -1.95 17.74 -17.31
CA GLU A 189 -3.06 16.78 -17.17
C GLU A 189 -3.38 16.09 -18.51
N GLU A 190 -3.45 16.84 -19.61
CA GLU A 190 -3.65 16.29 -20.95
C GLU A 190 -2.49 15.37 -21.37
N ALA A 191 -1.26 15.81 -21.19
CA ALA A 191 -0.06 15.04 -21.55
C ALA A 191 0.05 13.71 -20.78
N THR A 192 -0.49 13.66 -19.55
CA THR A 192 -0.48 12.47 -18.71
C THR A 192 -1.81 11.72 -18.67
N SER A 193 -2.78 12.10 -19.52
CA SER A 193 -4.14 11.53 -19.54
C SER A 193 -4.84 11.54 -18.17
N GLY A 194 -4.53 12.55 -17.34
CA GLY A 194 -5.02 12.65 -15.97
C GLY A 194 -4.48 11.57 -15.01
N ILE A 195 -3.46 10.80 -15.39
CA ILE A 195 -2.89 9.75 -14.55
C ILE A 195 -1.84 10.37 -13.62
N TRP A 196 -2.16 10.40 -12.34
CA TRP A 196 -1.26 10.90 -11.30
C TRP A 196 -0.29 9.80 -10.85
N SER A 197 -0.79 8.58 -10.66
CA SER A 197 0.00 7.36 -10.43
C SER A 197 -0.51 6.23 -11.32
N LYS A 198 0.40 5.54 -12.01
CA LYS A 198 0.08 4.45 -12.96
C LYS A 198 -0.43 3.20 -12.23
N GLY A 199 -1.06 2.29 -12.97
CA GLY A 199 -1.55 1.05 -12.38
C GLY A 199 -0.40 0.18 -11.88
N HIS A 200 -0.41 -0.13 -10.59
CA HIS A 200 0.63 -0.90 -9.90
C HIS A 200 0.02 -1.76 -8.78
N THR A 201 0.82 -2.70 -8.29
CA THR A 201 0.61 -3.40 -7.01
C THR A 201 1.57 -2.87 -5.96
N ASP A 202 1.18 -3.00 -4.70
CA ASP A 202 2.02 -2.73 -3.54
C ASP A 202 2.96 -3.91 -3.25
N TYR A 203 4.09 -3.67 -2.58
CA TYR A 203 5.17 -4.66 -2.40
C TYR A 203 5.13 -5.41 -1.07
N ASN A 204 4.19 -5.04 -0.21
CA ASN A 204 4.12 -5.39 1.21
C ASN A 204 3.29 -6.66 1.43
N SER A 205 2.88 -6.97 2.66
CA SER A 205 1.84 -7.97 2.92
C SER A 205 0.45 -7.37 2.72
N ILE A 206 0.14 -6.28 3.44
CA ILE A 206 -1.09 -5.50 3.29
C ILE A 206 -0.78 -4.00 3.36
N SER A 207 -1.64 -3.21 2.72
CA SER A 207 -1.62 -1.75 2.76
C SER A 207 -2.91 -1.23 3.37
N LEU A 208 -2.81 -0.22 4.23
CA LEU A 208 -3.92 0.43 4.92
C LEU A 208 -3.94 1.90 4.52
N LEU A 209 -4.86 2.27 3.64
CA LEU A 209 -5.09 3.65 3.21
C LEU A 209 -6.27 4.22 3.99
N TYR A 210 -6.03 5.17 4.89
CA TYR A 210 -7.13 5.83 5.60
C TYR A 210 -8.02 6.60 4.62
N SER A 211 -9.33 6.33 4.66
CA SER A 211 -10.28 6.87 3.70
C SER A 211 -10.43 8.38 3.90
N GLN A 212 -10.49 9.12 2.80
CA GLN A 212 -10.62 10.57 2.80
C GLN A 212 -11.48 11.05 1.61
N PRO A 213 -12.14 12.21 1.70
CA PRO A 213 -13.23 12.60 0.80
C PRO A 213 -12.79 13.12 -0.59
N ILE A 214 -11.57 12.84 -1.05
CA ILE A 214 -11.10 13.13 -2.42
C ILE A 214 -11.07 11.83 -3.23
N SER A 215 -11.96 11.76 -4.23
CA SER A 215 -12.08 10.61 -5.12
C SER A 215 -10.98 10.68 -6.18
N ALA A 216 -10.03 9.75 -6.11
CA ALA A 216 -8.90 9.70 -7.05
C ALA A 216 -8.37 8.27 -7.26
N LEU A 217 -8.59 7.38 -6.28
CA LEU A 217 -8.17 5.99 -6.33
C LEU A 217 -9.10 5.18 -7.24
N GLN A 218 -8.49 4.39 -8.12
CA GLN A 218 -9.19 3.36 -8.89
C GLN A 218 -8.51 2.01 -8.71
N ILE A 219 -9.30 0.95 -8.70
CA ILE A 219 -8.83 -0.44 -8.74
C ILE A 219 -9.20 -1.07 -10.08
N LEU A 220 -8.41 -2.04 -10.52
CA LEU A 220 -8.70 -2.85 -11.70
C LEU A 220 -9.48 -4.09 -11.26
N THR A 221 -10.73 -4.23 -11.70
CA THR A 221 -11.58 -5.38 -11.34
C THR A 221 -11.17 -6.63 -12.14
N PRO A 222 -11.64 -7.84 -11.76
CA PRO A 222 -11.43 -9.06 -12.54
C PRO A 222 -11.88 -8.96 -14.00
N GLU A 223 -12.88 -8.12 -14.30
CA GLU A 223 -13.35 -7.84 -15.65
C GLU A 223 -12.40 -6.94 -16.47
N ASN A 224 -11.24 -6.57 -15.91
CA ASN A 224 -10.27 -5.61 -16.47
C ASN A 224 -10.84 -4.19 -16.64
N GLU A 225 -11.72 -3.77 -15.73
CA GLU A 225 -12.29 -2.42 -15.72
C GLU A 225 -11.76 -1.60 -14.54
N TRP A 226 -11.41 -0.34 -14.80
CA TRP A 226 -11.03 0.59 -13.75
C TRP A 226 -12.28 1.14 -13.04
N ARG A 227 -12.41 0.86 -11.75
CA ARG A 227 -13.54 1.31 -10.90
C ARG A 227 -13.05 2.19 -9.76
N TRP A 228 -13.83 3.21 -9.43
CA TRP A 228 -13.47 4.19 -8.40
C TRP A 228 -13.71 3.64 -6.99
N VAL A 229 -12.81 3.95 -6.07
CA VAL A 229 -13.01 3.63 -4.65
C VAL A 229 -13.68 4.82 -3.97
N LYS A 230 -14.89 4.61 -3.44
CA LYS A 230 -15.65 5.65 -2.74
C LYS A 230 -15.04 5.98 -1.37
N HIS A 231 -15.32 7.18 -0.87
CA HIS A 231 -15.04 7.51 0.52
C HIS A 231 -16.05 6.80 1.44
N VAL A 232 -15.55 6.25 2.55
CA VAL A 232 -16.36 5.72 3.64
C VAL A 232 -15.80 6.31 4.93
N GLU A 233 -16.61 7.11 5.62
CA GLU A 233 -16.22 7.78 6.85
C GLU A 233 -15.81 6.77 7.93
N GLY A 234 -14.72 7.05 8.64
CA GLY A 234 -14.18 6.16 9.67
C GLY A 234 -13.59 4.84 9.15
N ALA A 235 -13.56 4.62 7.83
CA ALA A 235 -13.00 3.41 7.24
C ALA A 235 -11.54 3.57 6.82
N VAL A 236 -10.87 2.42 6.75
CA VAL A 236 -9.57 2.25 6.11
C VAL A 236 -9.78 1.36 4.89
N VAL A 237 -9.30 1.79 3.73
CA VAL A 237 -9.23 0.95 2.54
C VAL A 237 -8.03 0.02 2.72
N VAL A 238 -8.27 -1.28 2.72
CA VAL A 238 -7.24 -2.29 2.90
C VAL A 238 -7.09 -3.10 1.64
N ASN A 239 -5.85 -3.29 1.20
CA ASN A 239 -5.54 -4.18 0.10
C ASN A 239 -4.42 -5.16 0.41
N THR A 240 -4.51 -6.32 -0.22
CA THR A 240 -3.42 -7.29 -0.36
C THR A 240 -2.33 -6.70 -1.23
N ALA A 241 -1.10 -7.12 -0.95
CA ALA A 241 0.09 -6.69 -1.67
C ALA A 241 0.92 -7.92 -2.06
N ASP A 242 1.95 -7.73 -2.89
CA ASP A 242 2.66 -8.82 -3.57
C ASP A 242 3.15 -9.91 -2.60
N ALA A 243 3.66 -9.53 -1.42
CA ALA A 243 4.19 -10.50 -0.48
C ALA A 243 3.10 -11.45 0.01
N LEU A 244 1.90 -10.93 0.31
CA LEU A 244 0.78 -11.77 0.71
C LEU A 244 0.22 -12.57 -0.47
N GLU A 245 0.21 -12.02 -1.69
CA GLU A 245 -0.12 -12.80 -2.88
C GLU A 245 0.80 -14.01 -3.02
N PHE A 246 2.12 -13.81 -2.90
CA PHE A 246 3.08 -14.90 -3.04
C PHE A 246 2.97 -15.93 -1.91
N LEU A 247 2.82 -15.47 -0.67
CA LEU A 247 2.59 -16.34 0.48
C LEU A 247 1.28 -17.14 0.30
N THR A 248 0.21 -16.53 -0.21
CA THR A 248 -1.05 -17.24 -0.44
C THR A 248 -1.09 -18.04 -1.75
N GLY A 249 0.01 -18.11 -2.50
CA GLY A 249 0.08 -18.78 -3.79
C GLY A 249 -0.88 -18.20 -4.83
N GLY A 250 -1.22 -16.92 -4.73
CA GLY A 250 -2.15 -16.24 -5.63
C GLY A 250 -3.63 -16.43 -5.29
N VAL A 251 -3.97 -17.05 -4.15
CA VAL A 251 -5.38 -17.17 -3.72
C VAL A 251 -5.97 -15.82 -3.35
N PHE A 252 -5.17 -14.96 -2.73
CA PHE A 252 -5.50 -13.56 -2.49
C PHE A 252 -4.59 -12.69 -3.36
N GLU A 253 -5.10 -12.26 -4.51
CA GLU A 253 -4.33 -11.51 -5.52
C GLU A 253 -3.98 -10.11 -5.02
N ALA A 254 -2.79 -9.59 -5.35
CA ALA A 254 -2.46 -8.19 -5.15
C ALA A 254 -3.13 -7.35 -6.25
N THR A 255 -4.20 -6.66 -5.88
CA THR A 255 -5.00 -5.96 -6.87
C THR A 255 -4.33 -4.68 -7.34
N ARG A 256 -4.33 -4.53 -8.67
CA ARG A 256 -3.75 -3.36 -9.32
C ARG A 256 -4.62 -2.15 -9.07
N HIS A 257 -3.97 -1.05 -8.70
CA HIS A 257 -4.63 0.20 -8.43
C HIS A 257 -3.85 1.37 -9.01
N ARG A 258 -4.55 2.46 -9.30
CA ARG A 258 -3.98 3.69 -9.88
C ARG A 258 -4.59 4.92 -9.22
N VAL A 259 -3.95 6.06 -9.41
CA VAL A 259 -4.50 7.35 -8.97
C VAL A 259 -4.67 8.24 -10.19
N ILE A 260 -5.88 8.75 -10.37
CA ILE A 260 -6.23 9.67 -11.44
C ILE A 260 -6.62 11.03 -10.88
N ARG A 261 -6.58 12.05 -11.74
CA ARG A 261 -7.08 13.39 -11.45
C ARG A 261 -8.49 13.28 -10.85
N PRO A 262 -8.76 13.93 -9.71
CA PRO A 262 -10.10 13.97 -9.13
C PRO A 262 -11.14 14.57 -10.10
N PRO A 263 -12.44 14.33 -9.85
CA PRO A 263 -13.52 15.00 -10.57
C PRO A 263 -13.40 16.54 -10.52
N PRO A 264 -14.02 17.28 -11.46
CA PRO A 264 -13.84 18.73 -11.59
C PRO A 264 -14.11 19.56 -10.33
N ASP A 265 -15.02 19.13 -9.47
CA ASP A 265 -15.33 19.79 -8.19
C ASP A 265 -14.26 19.57 -7.09
N GLN A 266 -13.30 18.69 -7.34
CA GLN A 266 -12.19 18.35 -6.43
C GLN A 266 -10.80 18.54 -7.07
N ALA A 267 -10.74 18.89 -8.36
CA ALA A 267 -9.52 18.85 -9.17
C ALA A 267 -8.40 19.79 -8.67
N ASP A 268 -8.77 20.90 -8.03
CA ASP A 268 -7.82 21.91 -7.54
C ASP A 268 -7.40 21.69 -6.08
N ILE A 269 -7.81 20.57 -5.46
CA ILE A 269 -7.52 20.26 -4.07
C ILE A 269 -6.25 19.40 -3.97
N ILE A 270 -5.31 19.80 -3.11
CA ILE A 270 -4.16 18.95 -2.76
C ILE A 270 -4.67 17.75 -1.98
N ARG A 271 -4.38 16.55 -2.48
CA ARG A 271 -4.83 15.29 -1.89
C ARG A 271 -3.81 14.79 -0.88
N TYR A 272 -3.99 15.04 0.42
CA TYR A 272 -3.18 14.44 1.48
C TYR A 272 -3.64 13.04 1.85
N ILE A 273 -2.70 12.17 2.16
CA ILE A 273 -2.94 10.74 2.32
C ILE A 273 -2.10 10.20 3.47
N LEU A 274 -2.73 9.33 4.27
CA LEU A 274 -2.07 8.49 5.26
C LEU A 274 -2.16 7.03 4.82
N ILE A 275 -1.01 6.40 4.65
CA ILE A 275 -0.92 4.97 4.33
C ILE A 275 -0.05 4.28 5.38
N HIS A 276 -0.48 3.12 5.84
CA HIS A 276 0.34 2.24 6.66
C HIS A 276 0.61 0.95 5.89
N PHE A 277 1.87 0.65 5.65
CA PHE A 277 2.30 -0.57 4.96
C PHE A 277 2.78 -1.58 5.99
N ALA A 278 2.11 -2.73 6.10
CA ALA A 278 2.57 -3.84 6.90
C ALA A 278 3.50 -4.73 6.06
N ARG A 279 4.64 -5.14 6.63
CA ARG A 279 5.63 -5.97 5.94
C ARG A 279 6.02 -7.15 6.81
N VAL A 280 6.05 -8.34 6.21
CA VAL A 280 6.64 -9.54 6.83
C VAL A 280 8.13 -9.34 7.10
N LYS A 281 8.72 -10.24 7.90
CA LYS A 281 10.15 -10.29 8.21
C LYS A 281 11.00 -10.20 6.93
N ARG A 282 12.05 -9.38 6.98
CA ARG A 282 12.90 -9.05 5.81
C ARG A 282 13.55 -10.27 5.16
N ASP A 283 13.92 -11.25 5.97
CA ASP A 283 14.58 -12.49 5.57
C ASP A 283 13.60 -13.62 5.23
N LEU A 284 12.29 -13.41 5.38
CA LEU A 284 11.28 -14.40 5.00
C LEU A 284 11.30 -14.60 3.49
N GLU A 285 11.59 -15.83 3.05
CA GLU A 285 11.41 -16.25 1.66
C GLU A 285 9.92 -16.27 1.31
N LEU A 286 9.56 -15.64 0.18
CA LEU A 286 8.17 -15.49 -0.28
C LEU A 286 7.66 -16.76 -0.98
N ASN A 287 7.81 -17.91 -0.32
CA ASN A 287 7.22 -19.18 -0.74
C ASN A 287 5.76 -19.28 -0.29
N PRO A 288 4.89 -20.00 -1.02
CA PRO A 288 3.53 -20.20 -0.56
C PRO A 288 3.47 -20.94 0.79
N ILE A 289 2.56 -20.53 1.66
CA ILE A 289 2.31 -21.12 2.98
C ILE A 289 1.43 -22.37 2.84
N TRP A 290 2.07 -23.48 2.45
CA TRP A 290 1.42 -24.77 2.15
C TRP A 290 0.70 -25.42 3.34
N GLU A 291 0.90 -24.90 4.55
CA GLU A 291 0.16 -25.26 5.75
C GLU A 291 -1.32 -24.85 5.67
N SER A 292 -1.66 -23.84 4.87
CA SER A 292 -3.06 -23.46 4.62
C SER A 292 -3.72 -24.52 3.71
N PRO A 293 -4.84 -25.13 4.14
CA PRO A 293 -5.62 -26.01 3.27
C PRO A 293 -6.05 -25.33 1.96
N LEU A 294 -6.41 -24.05 2.04
CA LEU A 294 -6.83 -23.25 0.89
C LEU A 294 -5.67 -23.03 -0.11
N VAL A 295 -4.49 -22.64 0.39
CA VAL A 295 -3.30 -22.47 -0.45
C VAL A 295 -2.82 -23.80 -1.02
N LYS A 296 -2.88 -24.88 -0.24
CA LYS A 296 -2.55 -26.23 -0.72
C LYS A 296 -3.46 -26.69 -1.86
N ALA A 297 -4.74 -26.31 -1.82
CA ALA A 297 -5.72 -26.71 -2.83
C ALA A 297 -5.65 -25.88 -4.12
N HIS A 298 -5.35 -24.58 -4.02
CA HIS A 298 -5.52 -23.63 -5.13
C HIS A 298 -4.27 -22.81 -5.48
N GLY A 299 -3.29 -22.77 -4.57
CA GLY A 299 -2.12 -21.94 -4.68
C GLY A 299 -1.09 -22.45 -5.69
N LYS A 300 -0.31 -21.53 -6.22
CA LYS A 300 0.84 -21.78 -7.11
C LYS A 300 2.03 -20.97 -6.63
N ASN A 301 3.23 -21.54 -6.74
CA ASN A 301 4.44 -20.80 -6.40
C ASN A 301 4.79 -19.82 -7.54
N ALA A 302 4.73 -18.52 -7.25
CA ALA A 302 5.05 -17.45 -8.20
C ALA A 302 6.51 -17.51 -8.70
N PHE A 303 7.38 -18.22 -7.99
CA PHE A 303 8.81 -18.36 -8.28
C PHE A 303 9.20 -19.80 -8.65
N GLN A 304 8.24 -20.64 -9.07
CA GLN A 304 8.52 -22.04 -9.40
C GLN A 304 9.62 -22.17 -10.46
N ASP A 305 9.54 -21.41 -11.56
CA ASP A 305 10.56 -21.44 -12.62
C ASP A 305 11.96 -21.09 -12.08
N ARG A 306 12.05 -20.12 -11.16
CA ARG A 306 13.32 -19.75 -10.53
C ARG A 306 13.87 -20.88 -9.65
N ILE A 307 13.00 -21.58 -8.93
CA ILE A 307 13.36 -22.73 -8.08
C ILE A 307 13.80 -23.92 -8.93
N ASP A 308 13.07 -24.23 -10.00
CA ASP A 308 13.39 -25.34 -10.92
C ASP A 308 14.75 -25.14 -11.61
N ASN A 309 15.17 -23.88 -11.80
CA ASN A 309 16.49 -23.51 -12.31
C ASN A 309 17.58 -23.43 -11.22
N GLY A 310 17.36 -24.01 -10.04
CA GLY A 310 18.34 -24.11 -8.95
C GLY A 310 18.41 -22.87 -8.03
N GLY A 311 17.46 -21.94 -8.16
CA GLY A 311 17.33 -20.79 -7.29
C GLY A 311 16.42 -21.02 -6.07
N ARG A 312 15.98 -19.93 -5.46
CA ARG A 312 14.96 -19.89 -4.39
C ARG A 312 13.99 -18.74 -4.64
N ALA A 313 12.84 -18.76 -3.96
CA ALA A 313 12.00 -17.56 -3.87
C ALA A 313 12.82 -16.39 -3.27
N PRO A 314 12.60 -15.14 -3.72
CA PRO A 314 13.23 -13.99 -3.11
C PRO A 314 12.75 -13.82 -1.67
N THR A 315 13.59 -13.19 -0.83
CA THR A 315 13.12 -12.72 0.47
C THR A 315 12.27 -11.46 0.31
N GLN A 316 11.50 -11.10 1.34
CA GLN A 316 10.78 -9.83 1.38
C GLN A 316 11.69 -8.63 1.11
N ASP A 317 12.90 -8.61 1.67
CA ASP A 317 13.84 -7.50 1.47
C ASP A 317 14.37 -7.43 0.03
N GLU A 318 14.67 -8.59 -0.57
CA GLU A 318 15.11 -8.66 -1.97
C GLU A 318 14.02 -8.16 -2.91
N TRP A 319 12.77 -8.63 -2.72
CA TRP A 319 11.63 -8.19 -3.52
C TRP A 319 11.37 -6.69 -3.37
N LEU A 320 11.29 -6.21 -2.11
CA LEU A 320 11.02 -4.81 -1.80
C LEU A 320 12.06 -3.89 -2.43
N ARG A 321 13.35 -4.16 -2.20
CA ARG A 321 14.44 -3.30 -2.72
C ARG A 321 14.43 -3.25 -4.23
N GLU A 322 14.23 -4.39 -4.88
CA GLU A 322 14.26 -4.46 -6.33
C GLU A 322 13.06 -3.74 -6.95
N ARG A 323 11.87 -3.88 -6.37
CA ARG A 323 10.69 -3.11 -6.79
C ARG A 323 10.88 -1.61 -6.60
N ILE A 324 11.47 -1.18 -5.49
CA ILE A 324 11.74 0.25 -5.25
C ILE A 324 12.73 0.80 -6.28
N ARG A 325 13.83 0.09 -6.57
CA ARG A 325 14.83 0.52 -7.56
C ARG A 325 14.24 0.72 -8.96
N ARG A 326 13.26 -0.10 -9.33
CA ARG A 326 12.60 -0.04 -10.64
C ARG A 326 11.47 0.98 -10.68
N THR A 327 10.88 1.29 -9.52
CA THR A 327 9.78 2.25 -9.41
C THR A 327 10.24 3.67 -9.68
N GLY A 328 9.68 4.27 -10.73
CA GLY A 328 9.95 5.64 -11.14
C GLY A 328 11.06 5.81 -12.17
N HIS A 329 11.92 4.81 -12.36
CA HIS A 329 12.88 4.77 -13.48
C HIS A 329 12.24 4.17 -14.75
N GLU A 330 11.39 3.15 -14.59
CA GLU A 330 10.92 2.35 -15.75
C GLU A 330 9.40 2.42 -15.98
N LEU A 331 8.61 2.67 -14.93
CA LEU A 331 7.17 2.95 -15.02
C LEU A 331 6.84 4.10 -15.98
N TYR A 332 7.82 4.97 -16.23
CA TYR A 332 7.67 6.20 -16.99
C TYR A 332 8.84 6.41 -17.96
N ASP A 333 9.52 5.32 -18.34
CA ASP A 333 10.45 5.35 -19.47
C ASP A 333 9.65 5.26 -20.77
N ASP A 334 9.53 6.38 -21.47
CA ASP A 334 8.84 6.50 -22.76
C ASP A 334 9.44 5.55 -23.84
N ASN A 335 10.64 5.02 -23.64
CA ASN A 335 11.26 4.07 -24.56
C ASN A 335 10.73 2.63 -24.43
N LYS A 336 10.04 2.29 -23.35
CA LYS A 336 9.42 0.97 -23.20
C LYS A 336 8.12 0.92 -23.99
N LYS A 337 8.12 0.11 -25.06
CA LYS A 337 6.92 -0.11 -25.88
C LYS A 337 5.82 -0.76 -25.03
N SER A 338 4.76 0.00 -24.76
CA SER A 338 3.55 -0.57 -24.20
C SER A 338 2.88 -1.49 -25.24
N LYS A 339 2.36 -2.62 -24.77
CA LYS A 339 1.51 -3.50 -25.57
C LYS A 339 0.13 -3.50 -24.93
N ASN A 340 -0.86 -2.96 -25.64
CA ASN A 340 -2.24 -2.82 -25.15
C ASN A 340 -2.35 -2.05 -23.81
N GLY A 341 -1.58 -0.96 -23.64
CA GLY A 341 -1.57 -0.16 -22.41
C GLY A 341 -0.87 -0.84 -21.22
N ARG A 342 -0.10 -1.90 -21.47
CA ARG A 342 0.66 -2.63 -20.44
C ARG A 342 2.14 -2.60 -20.74
N VAL A 343 2.95 -2.44 -19.70
CA VAL A 343 4.39 -2.65 -19.72
C VAL A 343 4.68 -3.85 -18.82
N GLU A 344 5.23 -4.91 -19.39
CA GLU A 344 5.70 -6.08 -18.64
C GLU A 344 7.18 -5.91 -18.30
N GLU A 345 7.54 -6.32 -17.10
CA GLU A 345 8.92 -6.34 -16.63
C GLU A 345 9.22 -7.61 -15.86
N GLU A 346 10.41 -8.19 -16.04
CA GLU A 346 10.85 -9.28 -15.20
C GLU A 346 11.62 -8.75 -13.98
N VAL A 347 11.09 -9.03 -12.80
CA VAL A 347 11.66 -8.69 -11.50
C VAL A 347 11.94 -10.00 -10.76
N LEU A 348 13.22 -10.32 -10.55
CA LEU A 348 13.65 -11.51 -9.81
C LEU A 348 13.02 -12.84 -10.29
N GLY A 349 12.82 -12.97 -11.61
CA GLY A 349 12.21 -14.14 -12.26
C GLY A 349 10.68 -14.10 -12.33
N ARG A 350 10.03 -13.01 -11.89
CA ARG A 350 8.57 -12.84 -11.97
C ARG A 350 8.21 -11.69 -12.89
N LYS A 351 7.26 -11.92 -13.79
CA LYS A 351 6.65 -10.86 -14.58
C LYS A 351 5.77 -9.96 -13.70
N VAL A 352 6.07 -8.68 -13.73
CA VAL A 352 5.28 -7.59 -13.12
C VAL A 352 4.69 -6.77 -14.26
N GLU A 353 3.38 -6.55 -14.21
CA GLU A 353 2.68 -5.73 -15.19
C GLU A 353 2.36 -4.36 -14.62
N TYR A 354 2.71 -3.32 -15.37
CA TYR A 354 2.32 -1.95 -15.10
C TYR A 354 1.36 -1.45 -16.16
N TYR A 355 0.33 -0.73 -15.74
CA TYR A 355 -0.67 -0.17 -16.65
C TYR A 355 -0.32 1.30 -16.88
N VAL A 356 0.11 1.58 -18.10
CA VAL A 356 0.58 2.90 -18.54
C VAL A 356 -0.54 3.72 -19.14
#